data_AF-A0A966DBZ2-F1
#
_entry.id   AF-A0A966DBZ2-F1
#
_cell.length_a   1.000
_cell.length_b   1.000
_cell.length_c   1.000
_cell.angle_alpha   90.00
_cell.angle_beta   90.00
_cell.angle_gamma   90.00
#
_symmetry.space_group_name_H-M   'P 1'
#
loop_
_entity.id
_entity.type
_entity.pdbx_description
1 polymer ?
#
loop_
_entity_poly.entity_id
_entity_poly.type
_entity_poly.pdbx_seq_one_letter_code
_entity_poly.pdbx_strand_id
1 'polypeptide(L)'
;MKTIIYIFLVTFLFCSTDLNAQCQIHIDTISFCYFNGITKQSQIIDNYQITNNSTEDYLTWVSLVPKNDKSNIELTHDFFKKGKGDFNLIEAMYENLLDGRPIIIGYSFIKNITVGETFSYFIAKTETKSNFYQRRIVLIKKKEVEQYLRMQIDEKYFFKLPSIFLTEK
;
A
#
# COMPACT_ATOMS: atom_id res chain seq x y z
N MET A 1 -51.19 -5.33 -16.89
CA MET A 1 -50.15 -4.32 -17.23
C MET A 1 -49.37 -3.81 -16.02
N LYS A 2 -50.02 -3.31 -14.95
CA LYS A 2 -49.31 -2.77 -13.77
C LYS A 2 -48.33 -3.76 -13.12
N THR A 3 -48.72 -5.02 -12.93
CA THR A 3 -47.86 -6.04 -12.30
C THR A 3 -46.61 -6.39 -13.13
N ILE A 4 -46.73 -6.37 -14.47
CA ILE A 4 -45.61 -6.65 -15.40
C ILE A 4 -44.58 -5.52 -15.35
N ILE A 5 -45.03 -4.26 -15.24
CA ILE A 5 -44.16 -3.09 -15.10
C ILE A 5 -43.39 -3.13 -13.78
N TYR A 6 -44.03 -3.52 -12.67
CA TYR A 6 -43.37 -3.66 -11.38
C TYR A 6 -42.29 -4.76 -11.39
N ILE A 7 -42.55 -5.89 -12.05
CA ILE A 7 -41.56 -6.97 -12.19
C ILE A 7 -40.34 -6.48 -12.98
N PHE A 8 -40.56 -5.75 -14.09
CA PHE A 8 -39.47 -5.18 -14.89
C PHE A 8 -38.66 -4.11 -14.15
N LEU A 9 -39.30 -3.28 -13.33
CA LEU A 9 -38.62 -2.25 -12.55
C LEU A 9 -37.74 -2.86 -11.45
N VAL A 10 -38.24 -3.92 -10.80
CA VAL A 10 -37.51 -4.64 -9.75
C VAL A 10 -36.32 -5.38 -10.36
N THR A 11 -36.46 -6.08 -11.48
CA THR A 11 -35.32 -6.71 -12.17
C THR A 11 -34.30 -5.69 -12.68
N PHE A 12 -34.73 -4.53 -13.18
CA PHE A 12 -33.80 -3.46 -13.59
C PHE A 12 -32.99 -2.90 -12.40
N LEU A 13 -33.63 -2.71 -11.24
CA LEU A 13 -32.96 -2.30 -10.00
C LEU A 13 -31.94 -3.35 -9.54
N PHE A 14 -32.29 -4.65 -9.58
CA PHE A 14 -31.35 -5.74 -9.24
C PHE A 14 -30.23 -5.94 -10.27
N CYS A 15 -30.43 -5.60 -11.55
CA CYS A 15 -29.36 -5.65 -12.56
C CYS A 15 -28.39 -4.46 -12.47
N SER A 16 -28.80 -3.35 -11.86
CA SER A 16 -27.96 -2.15 -11.71
C SER A 16 -26.99 -2.22 -10.53
N THR A 17 -27.19 -3.14 -9.58
CA THR A 17 -26.39 -3.21 -8.34
C THR A 17 -25.07 -3.98 -8.46
N ASP A 18 -24.85 -4.74 -9.53
CA ASP A 18 -23.67 -5.63 -9.65
C ASP A 18 -22.83 -5.43 -10.93
N LEU A 19 -22.88 -4.23 -11.54
CA LEU A 19 -22.03 -3.89 -12.69
C LEU A 19 -20.66 -3.32 -12.33
N ASN A 20 -20.28 -3.29 -11.04
CA ASN A 20 -18.97 -2.80 -10.62
C ASN A 20 -17.98 -3.97 -10.45
N ALA A 21 -17.73 -4.70 -11.54
CA ALA A 21 -16.65 -5.70 -11.63
C ALA A 21 -15.25 -5.04 -11.72
N GLN A 22 -15.13 -3.75 -11.43
CA GLN A 22 -13.86 -3.04 -11.47
C GLN A 22 -13.01 -3.47 -10.26
N CYS A 23 -11.75 -3.80 -10.53
CA CYS A 23 -10.82 -4.23 -9.51
C CYS A 23 -10.65 -3.11 -8.47
N GLN A 24 -11.12 -3.35 -7.23
CA GLN A 24 -11.11 -2.36 -6.15
C GLN A 24 -9.70 -1.79 -5.91
N ILE A 25 -8.69 -2.67 -5.95
CA ILE A 25 -7.28 -2.29 -5.94
C ILE A 25 -6.64 -2.87 -7.19
N HIS A 26 -6.16 -2.00 -8.08
CA HIS A 26 -5.40 -2.41 -9.24
C HIS A 26 -3.90 -2.28 -8.97
N ILE A 27 -3.15 -3.34 -9.28
CA ILE A 27 -1.69 -3.37 -9.09
C ILE A 27 -1.05 -3.73 -10.41
N ASP A 28 -0.21 -2.84 -10.91
CA ASP A 28 0.57 -3.03 -12.12
C ASP A 28 2.07 -3.00 -11.83
N THR A 29 2.85 -3.62 -12.70
CA THR A 29 4.31 -3.52 -12.66
C THR A 29 4.85 -3.28 -14.06
N ILE A 30 5.46 -2.12 -14.29
CA ILE A 30 6.11 -1.77 -15.55
C ILE A 30 7.62 -1.74 -15.32
N SER A 31 8.36 -2.57 -16.05
CA SER A 31 9.82 -2.68 -15.92
C SER A 31 10.54 -1.91 -17.02
N PHE A 32 11.52 -1.10 -16.63
CA PHE A 32 12.40 -0.37 -17.52
C PHE A 32 13.83 -0.90 -17.38
N CYS A 33 14.44 -1.33 -18.48
CA CYS A 33 15.84 -1.75 -18.51
C CYS A 33 16.71 -0.63 -19.08
N TYR A 34 17.74 -0.22 -18.33
CA TYR A 34 18.68 0.82 -18.76
C TYR A 34 20.11 0.38 -18.50
N PHE A 35 21.02 0.86 -19.34
CA PHE A 35 22.45 0.66 -19.16
C PHE A 35 23.02 1.83 -18.35
N ASN A 36 23.51 1.57 -17.14
CA ASN A 36 24.14 2.60 -16.32
C ASN A 36 25.57 2.83 -16.79
N GLY A 37 25.81 3.97 -17.45
CA GLY A 37 27.11 4.32 -18.01
C GLY A 37 28.22 4.58 -16.98
N ILE A 38 27.88 4.83 -15.71
CA ILE A 38 28.81 5.06 -14.60
C ILE A 38 29.26 3.72 -14.03
N THR A 39 28.32 2.84 -13.66
CA THR A 39 28.64 1.52 -13.09
C THR A 39 28.99 0.48 -14.15
N LYS A 40 28.74 0.77 -15.43
CA LYS A 40 28.88 -0.15 -16.56
C LYS A 40 28.03 -1.42 -16.42
N GLN A 41 26.90 -1.32 -15.73
CA GLN A 41 25.99 -2.43 -15.47
C GLN A 41 24.59 -2.11 -15.99
N SER A 42 23.89 -3.15 -16.48
CA SER A 42 22.46 -3.05 -16.73
C SER A 42 21.72 -2.98 -15.40
N GLN A 43 20.75 -2.07 -15.33
CA GLN A 43 19.88 -1.88 -14.18
C GLN A 43 18.43 -1.91 -14.65
N ILE A 44 17.57 -2.43 -13.80
CA ILE A 44 16.14 -2.53 -14.04
C ILE A 44 15.46 -1.65 -13.00
N ILE A 45 14.55 -0.78 -13.44
CA ILE A 45 13.63 -0.08 -12.55
C ILE A 45 12.25 -0.66 -12.80
N ASP A 46 11.68 -1.29 -11.78
CA ASP A 46 10.28 -1.66 -11.76
C ASP A 46 9.45 -0.51 -11.17
N ASN A 47 8.48 0.00 -11.92
CA ASN A 47 7.40 0.82 -11.37
C ASN A 47 6.29 -0.12 -10.90
N TYR A 48 6.26 -0.41 -9.60
CA TYR A 48 5.18 -1.13 -8.94
C TYR A 48 4.11 -0.13 -8.52
N GLN A 49 3.01 -0.08 -9.26
CA GLN A 49 1.98 0.94 -9.17
C GLN A 49 0.73 0.36 -8.50
N ILE A 50 0.20 1.06 -7.50
CA ILE A 50 -1.02 0.71 -6.78
C ILE A 50 -2.06 1.80 -7.04
N THR A 51 -3.17 1.45 -7.66
CA THR A 51 -4.30 2.36 -7.92
C THR A 51 -5.49 1.94 -7.07
N ASN A 52 -5.99 2.85 -6.23
CA ASN A 52 -7.15 2.61 -5.37
C ASN A 52 -8.44 3.05 -6.08
N ASN A 53 -9.13 2.10 -6.71
CA ASN A 53 -10.44 2.31 -7.32
C ASN A 53 -11.59 1.91 -6.38
N SER A 54 -11.28 1.61 -5.12
CA SER A 54 -12.26 1.16 -4.14
C SER A 54 -13.00 2.35 -3.52
N THR A 55 -13.94 2.06 -2.63
CA THR A 55 -14.67 3.09 -1.86
C THR A 55 -14.02 3.39 -0.50
N GLU A 56 -12.88 2.79 -0.19
CA GLU A 56 -12.22 2.91 1.12
C GLU A 56 -10.73 3.25 0.94
N ASP A 57 -10.15 3.90 1.94
CA ASP A 57 -8.73 4.21 1.99
C ASP A 57 -7.89 2.97 2.29
N TYR A 58 -6.69 2.91 1.70
CA TYR A 58 -5.72 1.84 1.95
C TYR A 58 -4.40 2.41 2.45
N LEU A 59 -3.81 1.72 3.42
CA LEU A 59 -2.46 2.00 3.90
C LEU A 59 -1.48 1.06 3.22
N THR A 60 -0.33 1.62 2.83
CA THR A 60 0.80 0.85 2.32
C THR A 60 2.09 1.21 3.04
N TRP A 61 2.92 0.21 3.28
CA TRP A 61 4.25 0.34 3.87
C TRP A 61 5.17 -0.77 3.38
N VAL A 62 6.46 -0.66 3.70
CA VAL A 62 7.46 -1.70 3.41
C VAL A 62 7.83 -2.38 4.73
N SER A 63 7.69 -3.70 4.79
CA SER A 63 8.03 -4.51 5.97
C SER A 63 9.51 -4.92 5.99
N LEU A 64 10.12 -4.90 7.18
CA LEU A 64 11.51 -5.36 7.39
C LEU A 64 11.70 -6.86 7.14
N VAL A 65 10.66 -7.66 7.33
CA VAL A 65 10.62 -9.10 7.04
C VAL A 65 9.60 -9.37 5.94
N PRO A 66 9.82 -10.40 5.08
CA PRO A 66 8.86 -10.74 4.04
C PRO A 66 7.51 -11.09 4.66
N LYS A 67 6.41 -10.76 3.96
CA LYS A 67 5.06 -10.98 4.47
C LYS A 67 4.74 -12.46 4.72
N ASN A 68 5.30 -13.38 3.94
CA ASN A 68 5.23 -14.85 4.13
C ASN A 68 3.87 -15.34 4.65
N ASP A 69 2.80 -15.04 3.91
CA ASP A 69 1.42 -15.47 4.21
C ASP A 69 0.84 -15.04 5.57
N LYS A 70 1.48 -14.09 6.26
CA LYS A 70 0.94 -13.46 7.47
C LYS A 70 -0.41 -12.81 7.18
N SER A 71 -1.30 -12.91 8.15
CA SER A 71 -2.56 -12.17 8.17
C SER A 71 -2.33 -10.67 8.26
N ASN A 72 -3.32 -9.89 7.84
CA ASN A 72 -3.30 -8.44 7.98
C ASN A 72 -3.08 -7.99 9.44
N ILE A 73 -3.64 -8.73 10.39
CA ILE A 73 -3.47 -8.49 11.83
C ILE A 73 -2.01 -8.65 12.24
N GLU A 74 -1.35 -9.74 11.81
CA GLU A 74 0.07 -9.98 12.11
C GLU A 74 0.98 -8.94 11.44
N LEU A 75 0.69 -8.58 10.18
CA LEU A 75 1.44 -7.54 9.47
C LEU A 75 1.30 -6.17 10.15
N THR A 76 0.08 -5.84 10.60
CA THR A 76 -0.20 -4.61 11.33
C THR A 76 0.52 -4.62 12.68
N HIS A 77 0.45 -5.73 13.43
CA HIS A 77 1.17 -5.87 14.69
C HIS A 77 2.69 -5.69 14.51
N ASP A 78 3.28 -6.40 13.55
CA ASP A 78 4.72 -6.36 13.28
C ASP A 78 5.21 -4.97 12.86
N PHE A 79 4.38 -4.22 12.14
CA PHE A 79 4.75 -2.88 11.71
C PHE A 79 4.57 -1.84 12.82
N PHE A 80 3.43 -1.82 13.50
CA PHE A 80 3.07 -0.75 14.43
C PHE A 80 3.51 -1.02 15.88
N LYS A 81 3.31 -2.24 16.38
CA LYS A 81 3.42 -2.57 17.82
C LYS A 81 4.66 -3.34 18.19
N LYS A 82 5.23 -4.12 17.27
CA LYS A 82 6.44 -4.90 17.56
C LYS A 82 7.65 -3.99 17.66
N GLY A 83 8.36 -4.10 18.78
CA GLY A 83 9.64 -3.41 19.00
C GLY A 83 10.70 -3.82 17.98
N LYS A 84 11.44 -2.84 17.48
CA LYS A 84 12.53 -2.97 16.51
C LYS A 84 13.81 -2.42 17.13
N GLY A 85 14.32 -3.11 18.15
CA GLY A 85 15.31 -2.56 19.06
C GLY A 85 14.63 -1.69 20.12
N ASP A 86 15.07 -0.46 20.25
CA ASP A 86 14.47 0.59 21.09
C ASP A 86 13.28 1.31 20.42
N PHE A 87 13.03 1.03 19.14
CA PHE A 87 11.97 1.69 18.37
C PHE A 87 10.64 0.93 18.39
N ASN A 88 9.56 1.64 18.70
CA ASN A 88 8.18 1.22 18.52
C ASN A 88 7.40 2.35 17.82
N LEU A 89 6.69 2.04 16.72
CA LEU A 89 6.06 3.08 15.92
C LEU A 89 4.89 3.74 16.65
N ILE A 90 4.09 2.96 17.37
CA ILE A 90 2.94 3.47 18.12
C ILE A 90 3.39 4.37 19.26
N GLU A 91 4.39 3.95 20.03
CA GLU A 91 4.97 4.78 21.10
C GLU A 91 5.56 6.08 20.52
N ALA A 92 6.31 5.97 19.42
CA ALA A 92 6.87 7.15 18.74
C ALA A 92 5.79 8.11 18.22
N MET A 93 4.63 7.61 17.79
CA MET A 93 3.48 8.45 17.40
C MET A 93 2.81 9.10 18.62
N TYR A 94 2.62 8.38 19.73
CA TYR A 94 2.01 8.95 20.94
C TYR A 94 2.90 10.02 21.59
N GLU A 95 4.20 9.81 21.58
CA GLU A 95 5.20 10.73 22.14
C GLU A 95 5.63 11.84 21.16
N ASN A 96 5.01 11.91 19.97
CA ASN A 96 5.35 12.85 18.89
C ASN A 96 6.85 12.86 18.50
N LEU A 97 7.54 11.73 18.68
CA LEU A 97 8.97 11.60 18.40
C LEU A 97 9.29 11.61 16.91
N LEU A 98 8.29 11.47 16.05
CA LEU A 98 8.42 11.47 14.60
C LEU A 98 8.41 12.89 14.00
N ASP A 99 7.98 13.90 14.76
CA ASP A 99 7.85 15.27 14.24
C ASP A 99 9.23 15.84 13.89
N GLY A 100 9.38 16.30 12.63
CA GLY A 100 10.66 16.82 12.11
C GLY A 100 11.72 15.75 11.82
N ARG A 101 11.43 14.45 12.01
CA ARG A 101 12.36 13.36 11.70
C ARG A 101 12.18 12.84 10.27
N PRO A 102 13.25 12.30 9.66
CA PRO A 102 13.15 11.65 8.36
C PRO A 102 12.26 10.40 8.44
N ILE A 103 11.52 10.17 7.37
CA ILE A 103 10.74 8.94 7.20
C ILE A 103 11.70 7.81 6.78
N ILE A 104 11.64 6.68 7.49
CA ILE A 104 12.56 5.55 7.30
C ILE A 104 11.76 4.34 6.79
N ILE A 105 12.16 3.81 5.64
CA ILE A 105 11.60 2.58 5.05
C ILE A 105 11.78 1.42 6.04
N GLY A 106 10.71 0.65 6.27
CA GLY A 106 10.73 -0.45 7.26
C GLY A 106 10.33 -0.04 8.68
N TYR A 107 10.40 1.25 9.02
CA TYR A 107 10.21 1.74 10.39
C TYR A 107 9.02 2.70 10.52
N SER A 108 9.08 3.83 9.82
CA SER A 108 8.08 4.91 9.92
C SER A 108 7.41 5.26 8.60
N PHE A 109 7.90 4.73 7.48
CA PHE A 109 7.24 4.94 6.19
C PHE A 109 5.86 4.28 6.14
N ILE A 110 4.84 5.11 6.00
CA ILE A 110 3.47 4.71 5.74
C ILE A 110 2.82 5.71 4.79
N LYS A 111 2.11 5.22 3.77
CA LYS A 111 1.35 6.04 2.83
C LYS A 111 -0.12 5.67 2.94
N ASN A 112 -0.98 6.68 3.06
CA ASN A 112 -2.41 6.54 2.79
C ASN A 112 -2.65 6.76 1.29
N ILE A 113 -3.26 5.78 0.63
CA ILE A 113 -3.72 5.85 -0.76
C ILE A 113 -5.22 6.09 -0.68
N THR A 114 -5.65 7.34 -0.85
CA THR A 114 -7.07 7.65 -0.77
C THR A 114 -7.83 7.11 -1.98
N VAL A 115 -9.15 7.10 -1.90
CA VAL A 115 -10.01 6.73 -3.03
C VAL A 115 -9.66 7.55 -4.28
N GLY A 116 -9.44 6.86 -5.40
CA GLY A 116 -9.05 7.45 -6.69
C GLY A 116 -7.57 7.77 -6.83
N GLU A 117 -6.75 7.62 -5.79
CA GLU A 117 -5.32 7.90 -5.87
C GLU A 117 -4.52 6.71 -6.41
N THR A 118 -3.35 7.05 -6.95
CA THR A 118 -2.33 6.09 -7.37
C THR A 118 -1.02 6.39 -6.64
N PHE A 119 -0.35 5.34 -6.17
CA PHE A 119 0.96 5.41 -5.55
C PHE A 119 1.95 4.47 -6.22
N SER A 120 3.18 4.95 -6.46
CA SER A 120 4.22 4.19 -7.16
C SER A 120 5.44 3.89 -6.28
N TYR A 121 5.83 2.63 -6.24
CA TYR A 121 7.13 2.20 -5.77
C TYR A 121 8.05 1.98 -6.97
N PHE A 122 9.05 2.84 -7.14
CA PHE A 122 10.11 2.63 -8.12
C PHE A 122 11.21 1.78 -7.49
N ILE A 123 11.41 0.56 -7.96
CA ILE A 123 12.35 -0.40 -7.38
C ILE A 123 13.50 -0.60 -8.37
N ALA A 124 14.67 -0.08 -8.02
CA ALA A 124 15.90 -0.35 -8.76
C ALA A 124 16.48 -1.70 -8.33
N LYS A 125 16.70 -2.58 -9.30
CA LYS A 125 17.26 -3.92 -9.13
C LYS A 125 18.26 -4.24 -10.25
N THR A 126 19.21 -5.11 -9.95
CA THR A 126 20.20 -5.63 -10.92
C THR A 126 19.75 -6.98 -11.48
N GLU A 127 19.03 -7.78 -10.69
CA GLU A 127 18.52 -9.09 -11.09
C GLU A 127 17.07 -9.01 -11.57
N THR A 128 16.81 -9.55 -12.77
CA THR A 128 15.46 -9.60 -13.38
C THR A 128 14.43 -10.30 -12.49
N LYS A 129 14.85 -11.35 -11.79
CA LYS A 129 13.98 -12.21 -10.96
C LYS A 129 13.84 -11.74 -9.51
N SER A 130 14.52 -10.66 -9.12
CA SER A 130 14.41 -10.20 -7.74
C SER A 130 12.98 -9.70 -7.45
N ASN A 131 12.46 -10.16 -6.32
CA ASN A 131 11.16 -9.84 -5.75
C ASN A 131 11.28 -9.34 -4.30
N PHE A 132 12.46 -8.84 -3.92
CA PHE A 132 12.77 -8.50 -2.54
C PHE A 132 11.75 -7.53 -1.94
N TYR A 133 11.51 -6.39 -2.61
CA TYR A 133 10.52 -5.41 -2.13
C TYR A 133 9.08 -5.86 -2.38
N GLN A 134 8.79 -6.57 -3.47
CA GLN A 134 7.44 -7.08 -3.77
C GLN A 134 6.91 -8.00 -2.65
N ARG A 135 7.80 -8.77 -2.01
CA ARG A 135 7.46 -9.62 -0.85
C ARG A 135 7.31 -8.84 0.46
N ARG A 136 7.59 -7.54 0.47
CA ARG A 136 7.67 -6.69 1.66
C ARG A 136 6.70 -5.52 1.63
N ILE A 137 6.28 -5.07 0.46
CA ILE A 137 5.22 -4.09 0.31
C ILE A 137 3.93 -4.71 0.83
N VAL A 138 3.35 -4.05 1.82
CA VAL A 138 2.08 -4.40 2.44
C VAL A 138 1.03 -3.40 1.98
N LEU A 139 -0.19 -3.87 1.78
CA LEU A 139 -1.34 -3.06 1.41
C LEU A 139 -2.55 -3.58 2.17
N ILE A 140 -3.09 -2.77 3.08
CA ILE A 140 -4.21 -3.15 3.97
C ILE A 140 -5.18 -1.98 4.07
N LYS A 141 -6.48 -2.25 4.20
CA LYS A 141 -7.50 -1.22 4.40
C LYS A 141 -7.14 -0.37 5.62
N LYS A 142 -7.20 0.96 5.51
CA LYS A 142 -6.92 1.89 6.60
C LYS A 142 -7.79 1.59 7.83
N LYS A 143 -9.09 1.38 7.58
CA LYS A 143 -10.08 1.07 8.61
C LYS A 143 -9.73 -0.21 9.39
N GLU A 144 -9.24 -1.24 8.73
CA GLU A 144 -8.86 -2.51 9.38
C GLU A 144 -7.66 -2.30 10.33
N VAL A 145 -6.66 -1.54 9.87
CA VAL A 145 -5.50 -1.16 10.69
C VAL A 145 -5.93 -0.34 11.90
N GLU A 146 -6.71 0.72 11.71
CA GLU A 146 -7.16 1.61 12.78
C GLU A 146 -8.05 0.88 13.80
N GLN A 147 -8.92 -0.03 13.34
CA GLN A 147 -9.71 -0.89 14.22
C GLN A 147 -8.82 -1.80 15.08
N TYR A 148 -7.80 -2.42 14.49
CA TYR A 148 -6.86 -3.27 15.23
C TYR A 148 -6.03 -2.47 16.25
N LEU A 149 -5.60 -1.26 15.87
CA LEU A 149 -4.83 -0.38 16.75
C LEU A 149 -5.69 0.30 17.82
N ARG A 150 -7.01 0.38 17.62
CA ARG A 150 -7.96 1.15 18.43
C ARG A 150 -7.62 2.64 18.48
N MET A 151 -7.10 3.17 17.37
CA MET A 151 -6.77 4.59 17.20
C MET A 151 -6.90 4.99 15.74
N GLN A 152 -7.15 6.28 15.50
CA GLN A 152 -6.99 6.88 14.18
C GLN A 152 -5.54 7.32 13.99
N ILE A 153 -5.01 7.14 12.79
CA ILE A 153 -3.66 7.60 12.46
C ILE A 153 -3.75 9.02 11.90
N ASP A 154 -3.08 9.95 12.58
CA ASP A 154 -3.01 11.35 12.15
C ASP A 154 -2.36 11.47 10.76
N GLU A 155 -2.93 12.30 9.91
CA GLU A 155 -2.43 12.55 8.56
C GLU A 155 -0.99 13.03 8.52
N LYS A 156 -0.50 13.68 9.57
CA LYS A 156 0.89 14.15 9.65
C LYS A 156 1.91 13.02 9.53
N TYR A 157 1.52 11.79 9.90
CA TYR A 157 2.41 10.61 9.83
C TYR A 157 2.45 9.97 8.43
N PHE A 158 1.54 10.35 7.52
CA PHE A 158 1.54 9.79 6.18
C PHE A 158 2.55 10.49 5.27
N PHE A 159 3.30 9.68 4.54
CA PHE A 159 4.12 10.13 3.44
C PHE A 159 3.27 10.82 2.36
N LYS A 160 3.73 12.00 1.91
CA LYS A 160 2.90 12.91 1.09
C LYS A 160 3.11 12.78 -0.41
N LEU A 161 4.30 12.37 -0.87
CA LEU A 161 4.59 12.29 -2.29
C LEU A 161 3.87 11.10 -2.95
N PRO A 162 3.59 11.15 -4.26
CA PRO A 162 2.87 10.09 -4.97
C PRO A 162 3.76 8.88 -5.28
N SER A 163 5.06 8.95 -4.97
CA SER A 163 5.98 7.84 -5.20
C SER A 163 7.17 7.85 -4.27
N ILE A 164 7.83 6.70 -4.16
CA ILE A 164 9.16 6.56 -3.55
C ILE A 164 10.08 5.75 -4.46
N PHE A 165 11.38 5.94 -4.26
CA PHE A 165 12.41 5.14 -4.89
C PHE A 165 13.06 4.19 -3.87
N LEU A 166 13.17 2.92 -4.23
CA LEU A 166 13.74 1.85 -3.43
C LEU A 166 14.87 1.21 -4.22
N THR A 167 16.01 1.00 -3.56
CA THR A 167 17.17 0.34 -4.17
C THR A 167 17.37 -1.01 -3.53
N GLU A 168 17.43 -2.06 -4.35
CA GLU A 168 17.94 -3.36 -3.92
C GLU A 168 19.47 -3.29 -3.93
N LYS A 169 20.09 -3.84 -2.87
CA LYS A 169 21.55 -3.95 -2.78
C LYS A 169 22.01 -5.28 -3.32
#